data_AF-A0A7Y3BW70-F1
#
_entry.id   AF-A0A7Y3BW70-F1
#
_cell.length_a   1.000
_cell.length_b   1.000
_cell.length_c   1.000
_cell.angle_alpha   90.00
_cell.angle_beta   90.00
_cell.angle_gamma   90.00
#
_symmetry.space_group_name_H-M   'P 1'
#
loop_
_entity.id
_entity.type
_entity.pdbx_description
1 polymer ?
#
loop_
_entity_poly.entity_id
_entity_poly.type
_entity_poly.pdbx_seq_one_letter_code
_entity_poly.pdbx_strand_id
1 'polypeptide(L)'
;MLAHQIGIRSGDRVCLINPPVSFAEKLGTFPDGAELVRPDAEAFDIAVCFAKTLDLLTERFEVIRQRITPRGSLWLAWPSASRDTDISFNRVQALGLTAGMVDNQVAWLDDGWRGLRFVVRTQNREAWPERTVVHSQYSKDLGSKS
;
A
#
# COMPACT_ATOMS: atom_id res chain seq x y z
N MET A 1 0.08 -14.98 7.82
CA MET A 1 -1.15 -14.26 7.41
C MET A 1 -0.76 -13.11 6.50
N LEU A 2 -1.53 -12.85 5.44
CA LEU A 2 -1.14 -11.95 4.37
C LEU A 2 -0.89 -10.51 4.84
N ALA A 3 -1.65 -10.00 5.81
CA ALA A 3 -1.42 -8.65 6.36
C ALA A 3 0.02 -8.44 6.84
N HIS A 4 0.56 -9.39 7.62
CA HIS A 4 1.95 -9.33 8.08
C HIS A 4 2.94 -9.47 6.91
N GLN A 5 2.65 -10.34 5.95
CA GLN A 5 3.50 -10.58 4.78
C GLN A 5 3.67 -9.32 3.91
N ILE A 6 2.61 -8.52 3.77
CA ILE A 6 2.67 -7.26 3.00
C ILE A 6 3.13 -6.06 3.84
N GLY A 7 3.41 -6.30 5.12
CA GLY A 7 4.04 -5.34 6.03
C GLY A 7 3.10 -4.48 6.86
N ILE A 8 1.81 -4.82 6.98
CA ILE A 8 0.85 -4.11 7.83
C ILE A 8 1.29 -4.20 9.30
N ARG A 9 1.33 -3.05 9.97
CA ARG A 9 1.73 -2.84 11.37
C ARG A 9 0.59 -2.19 12.15
N SER A 10 0.75 -2.18 13.47
CA SER A 10 -0.19 -1.50 14.37
C SER A 10 -0.32 -0.02 14.01
N GLY A 11 -1.56 0.47 13.96
CA GLY A 11 -1.87 1.85 13.61
C GLY A 11 -1.85 2.19 12.11
N ASP A 12 -1.46 1.25 11.23
CA ASP A 12 -1.36 1.52 9.80
C ASP A 12 -2.72 1.83 9.17
N ARG A 13 -2.76 2.88 8.34
CA ARG A 13 -3.87 3.15 7.43
C ARG A 13 -3.64 2.42 6.11
N VAL A 14 -4.48 1.43 5.85
CA VAL A 14 -4.36 0.52 4.70
C VAL A 14 -5.39 0.89 3.64
N CYS A 15 -4.93 1.21 2.44
CA CYS A 15 -5.77 1.53 1.29
C CYS A 15 -5.70 0.42 0.24
N LEU A 16 -6.86 -0.04 -0.24
CA LEU A 16 -6.97 -1.00 -1.33
C LEU A 16 -7.55 -0.31 -2.56
N ILE A 17 -6.83 -0.38 -3.69
CA ILE A 17 -7.26 0.23 -4.95
C ILE A 17 -7.55 -0.87 -5.97
N ASN A 18 -8.80 -0.91 -6.42
CA ASN A 18 -9.34 -1.93 -7.33
C ASN A 18 -9.10 -3.39 -6.86
N PRO A 19 -9.23 -3.72 -5.56
CA PRO A 19 -8.93 -5.06 -5.08
C PRO A 19 -9.85 -6.09 -5.74
N PRO A 20 -9.36 -7.32 -5.97
CA PRO A 20 -10.24 -8.47 -6.15
C PRO A 20 -11.22 -8.56 -4.98
N VAL A 21 -12.47 -8.98 -5.24
CA VAL A 21 -13.55 -9.01 -4.24
C VAL A 21 -13.13 -9.73 -2.96
N SER A 22 -12.38 -10.82 -3.07
CA SER A 22 -11.93 -11.63 -1.93
C SER A 22 -10.64 -11.15 -1.27
N PHE A 23 -9.98 -10.09 -1.77
CA PHE A 23 -8.65 -9.71 -1.28
C PHE A 23 -8.68 -9.18 0.16
N ALA A 24 -9.71 -8.40 0.53
CA ALA A 24 -9.84 -7.88 1.88
C ALA A 24 -9.94 -9.00 2.92
N GLU A 25 -10.66 -10.08 2.62
CA GLU A 25 -10.77 -11.26 3.48
C GLU A 25 -9.42 -11.99 3.63
N LYS A 26 -8.63 -12.07 2.55
CA LYS A 26 -7.31 -12.73 2.55
C LYS A 26 -6.29 -12.02 3.44
N LEU A 27 -6.43 -10.70 3.65
CA LEU A 27 -5.57 -9.97 4.58
C LEU A 27 -5.69 -10.53 6.00
N GLY A 28 -6.86 -11.05 6.37
CA GLY A 28 -7.15 -11.58 7.69
C GLY A 28 -7.28 -10.48 8.73
N THR A 29 -7.04 -10.83 10.00
CA THR A 29 -7.13 -9.88 11.12
C THR A 29 -6.00 -8.86 11.07
N PHE A 30 -6.33 -7.59 11.25
CA PHE A 30 -5.33 -6.54 11.29
C PHE A 30 -4.65 -6.46 12.68
N PRO A 31 -3.37 -6.07 12.76
CA PRO A 31 -2.76 -5.67 14.02
C PRO A 31 -3.53 -4.53 14.69
N ASP A 32 -3.40 -4.40 16.00
CA ASP A 32 -4.12 -3.40 16.79
C ASP A 32 -4.04 -1.98 16.20
N GLY A 33 -5.19 -1.34 16.06
CA GLY A 33 -5.30 0.03 15.55
C GLY A 33 -5.01 0.22 14.05
N ALA A 34 -4.65 -0.84 13.31
CA ALA A 34 -4.60 -0.76 11.86
C ALA A 34 -6.01 -0.84 11.28
N GLU A 35 -6.27 -0.10 10.20
CA GLU A 35 -7.61 0.00 9.62
C GLU A 35 -7.59 0.12 8.10
N LEU A 36 -8.69 -0.30 7.47
CA LEU A 36 -8.94 0.00 6.07
C LEU A 36 -9.46 1.43 5.92
N VAL A 37 -8.81 2.22 5.08
CA VAL A 37 -9.23 3.57 4.73
C VAL A 37 -9.66 3.67 3.29
N ARG A 38 -10.51 4.65 3.00
CA ARG A 38 -11.02 4.89 1.65
C ARG A 38 -9.93 5.45 0.72
N PRO A 39 -10.00 5.18 -0.60
CA PRO A 39 -9.02 5.70 -1.57
C PRO A 39 -8.95 7.23 -1.69
N ASP A 40 -9.92 7.97 -1.14
CA ASP A 40 -9.95 9.44 -1.08
C ASP A 40 -9.30 10.01 0.19
N ALA A 41 -8.84 9.17 1.13
CA ALA A 41 -8.17 9.64 2.33
C ALA A 41 -6.84 10.36 2.01
N GLU A 42 -6.45 11.26 2.91
CA GLU A 42 -5.31 12.16 2.72
C GLU A 42 -3.94 11.46 2.72
N ALA A 43 -3.82 10.36 3.46
CA ALA A 43 -2.56 9.68 3.72
C ALA A 43 -2.74 8.16 3.90
N PHE A 44 -1.77 7.39 3.43
CA PHE A 44 -1.71 5.93 3.56
C PHE A 44 -0.34 5.50 4.07
N ASP A 45 -0.33 4.57 5.03
CA ASP A 45 0.90 3.88 5.45
C ASP A 45 1.16 2.66 4.58
N ILE A 46 0.08 2.00 4.13
CA ILE A 46 0.14 0.95 3.11
C ILE A 46 -0.94 1.19 2.08
N ALA A 47 -0.57 1.15 0.80
CA ALA A 47 -1.53 1.04 -0.28
C ALA A 47 -1.24 -0.21 -1.13
N VAL A 48 -2.30 -0.90 -1.58
CA VAL A 48 -2.20 -2.02 -2.51
C VAL A 48 -3.06 -1.72 -3.74
N CYS A 49 -2.41 -1.51 -4.88
CA CYS A 49 -3.05 -1.16 -6.13
C CYS A 49 -3.04 -2.34 -7.09
N PHE A 50 -4.22 -2.76 -7.52
CA PHE A 50 -4.40 -3.83 -8.49
C PHE A 50 -4.77 -3.25 -9.86
N ALA A 51 -4.09 -3.70 -10.90
CA ALA A 51 -4.42 -3.34 -12.28
C ALA A 51 -4.14 -4.48 -13.25
N LYS A 52 -4.92 -4.56 -14.32
CA LYS A 52 -4.73 -5.56 -15.39
C LYS A 52 -3.98 -5.00 -16.62
N THR A 53 -3.83 -3.68 -16.71
CA THR A 53 -3.12 -2.98 -17.79
C THR A 53 -2.09 -2.00 -17.21
N LEU A 54 -0.99 -1.77 -17.93
CA LEU A 54 0.04 -0.84 -17.49
C LEU A 54 -0.48 0.60 -17.39
N ASP A 55 -1.37 1.00 -18.30
CA ASP A 55 -1.95 2.35 -18.31
C ASP A 55 -2.73 2.64 -17.02
N LEU A 56 -3.62 1.72 -16.62
CA LEU A 56 -4.37 1.87 -15.37
C LEU A 56 -3.42 1.84 -14.15
N LEU A 57 -2.40 0.99 -14.18
CA LEU A 57 -1.42 0.93 -13.10
C LEU A 57 -0.67 2.28 -12.97
N THR A 58 -0.27 2.86 -14.09
CA THR A 58 0.46 4.14 -14.16
C THR A 58 -0.42 5.31 -13.69
N GLU A 59 -1.66 5.39 -14.17
CA GLU A 59 -2.64 6.41 -13.75
C GLU A 59 -2.85 6.38 -12.23
N ARG A 60 -3.10 5.18 -11.68
CA ARG A 60 -3.36 5.02 -10.24
C ARG A 60 -2.11 5.25 -9.41
N PHE A 61 -0.96 4.78 -9.88
CA PHE A 61 0.31 4.95 -9.19
C PHE A 61 0.59 6.41 -8.86
N GLU A 62 0.45 7.34 -9.82
CA GLU A 62 0.74 8.75 -9.57
C GLU A 62 -0.16 9.37 -8.51
N VAL A 63 -1.46 9.04 -8.53
CA VAL A 63 -2.42 9.54 -7.53
C VAL A 63 -2.12 8.97 -6.14
N ILE A 64 -1.85 7.66 -6.06
CA ILE A 64 -1.65 6.97 -4.77
C ILE A 64 -0.32 7.35 -4.16
N ARG A 65 0.76 7.42 -4.95
CA ARG A 65 2.11 7.74 -4.48
C ARG A 65 2.14 9.07 -3.74
N GLN A 66 1.39 10.07 -4.20
CA GLN A 66 1.31 11.39 -3.55
C GLN A 66 0.71 11.37 -2.14
N ARG A 67 0.06 10.26 -1.75
CA ARG A 67 -0.59 10.05 -0.46
C ARG A 67 0.15 9.04 0.42
N ILE A 68 1.19 8.38 -0.10
CA ILE A 68 2.03 7.49 0.71
C ILE A 68 2.82 8.34 1.71
N THR A 69 2.75 7.99 2.99
CA THR A 69 3.55 8.65 4.03
C THR A 69 5.05 8.39 3.79
N PRO A 70 5.98 9.22 4.29
CA PRO A 70 7.42 9.02 4.07
C PRO A 70 7.96 7.65 4.52
N ARG A 71 7.29 7.01 5.49
CA ARG A 71 7.63 5.66 6.00
C ARG A 71 6.71 4.56 5.45
N GLY A 72 5.72 4.94 4.64
CA GLY A 72 4.74 4.04 4.08
C GLY A 72 5.26 3.23 2.90
N SER A 73 4.38 2.41 2.34
CA SER A 73 4.68 1.57 1.19
C SER A 73 3.52 1.40 0.23
N LEU A 74 3.88 1.25 -1.05
CA LEU A 74 2.95 1.03 -2.14
C LEU A 74 3.22 -0.32 -2.79
N TRP A 75 2.25 -1.21 -2.74
CA TRP A 75 2.24 -2.46 -3.49
C TRP A 75 1.55 -2.22 -4.84
N LEU A 76 2.25 -2.51 -5.93
CA LEU A 76 1.68 -2.56 -7.27
C LEU A 76 1.48 -4.02 -7.66
N ALA A 77 0.24 -4.41 -7.93
CA ALA A 77 -0.17 -5.77 -8.16
C ALA A 77 -0.77 -5.97 -9.55
N TRP A 78 -0.32 -7.02 -10.24
CA TRP A 78 -0.78 -7.39 -11.57
C TRP A 78 -0.98 -8.90 -11.72
N PRO A 79 -1.80 -9.36 -12.68
CA PRO A 79 -1.99 -10.77 -12.93
C PRO A 79 -0.69 -11.41 -13.41
N SER A 80 -0.25 -12.48 -12.76
CA SER A 80 1.01 -13.16 -13.09
C SER A 80 0.91 -14.13 -14.27
N ALA A 81 -0.29 -14.64 -14.56
CA ALA A 81 -0.56 -15.68 -15.55
C ALA A 81 -1.31 -15.18 -16.79
N SER A 82 -1.57 -13.87 -16.90
CA SER A 82 -2.23 -13.31 -18.08
C SER A 82 -1.24 -13.20 -19.23
N ARG A 83 -1.53 -13.87 -20.35
CA ARG A 83 -0.77 -13.71 -21.60
C ARG A 83 -1.12 -12.42 -22.35
N ASP A 84 -2.18 -11.74 -21.92
CA ASP A 84 -2.75 -10.55 -22.56
C ASP A 84 -2.45 -9.25 -21.79
N THR A 85 -1.55 -9.31 -20.79
CA THR A 85 -1.13 -8.11 -20.05
C THR A 85 0.21 -7.62 -20.55
N ASP A 86 0.32 -6.32 -20.76
CA ASP A 86 1.57 -5.64 -21.10
C ASP A 86 2.40 -5.29 -19.85
N ILE A 87 1.93 -5.70 -18.67
CA ILE A 87 2.60 -5.49 -17.40
C ILE A 87 3.68 -6.57 -17.20
N SER A 88 4.91 -6.13 -16.98
CA SER A 88 6.03 -6.97 -16.58
C SER A 88 6.72 -6.40 -15.35
N PHE A 89 7.47 -7.24 -14.62
CA PHE A 89 8.27 -6.77 -13.46
C PHE A 89 9.11 -5.55 -13.83
N ASN A 90 9.82 -5.58 -14.96
CA ASN A 90 10.70 -4.48 -15.39
C ASN A 90 9.92 -3.19 -15.63
N ARG A 91 8.71 -3.25 -16.20
CA ARG A 91 7.86 -2.08 -16.43
C ARG A 91 7.34 -1.49 -15.12
N VAL A 92 6.91 -2.35 -14.19
CA VAL A 92 6.46 -1.92 -12.86
C VAL A 92 7.63 -1.34 -12.05
N GLN A 93 8.80 -1.96 -12.09
CA GLN A 93 10.00 -1.46 -11.42
C GLN A 93 10.41 -0.10 -11.99
N ALA A 94 10.44 0.06 -13.31
CA ALA A 94 10.77 1.32 -13.96
C ALA A 94 9.82 2.46 -13.55
N LEU A 95 8.53 2.17 -13.38
CA LEU A 95 7.54 3.14 -12.89
C LEU A 95 7.92 3.69 -11.51
N GLY A 96 8.19 2.80 -10.54
CA GLY A 96 8.56 3.22 -9.19
C GLY A 96 9.92 3.92 -9.09
N LEU A 97 10.92 3.43 -9.84
CA LEU A 97 12.26 4.00 -9.84
C LEU A 97 12.27 5.41 -10.45
N THR A 98 11.57 5.62 -11.56
CA THR A 98 11.42 6.94 -12.21
C THR A 98 10.78 7.97 -11.26
N ALA A 99 9.88 7.50 -10.39
CA ALA A 99 9.22 8.34 -9.40
C ALA A 99 10.01 8.53 -8.08
N GLY A 100 11.28 8.11 -8.06
CA GLY A 100 12.18 8.29 -6.91
C GLY A 100 11.98 7.30 -5.76
N MET A 101 11.08 6.33 -5.90
CA MET A 101 10.91 5.23 -4.96
C MET A 101 11.96 4.13 -5.20
N VAL A 102 12.00 3.14 -4.30
CA VAL A 102 12.77 1.90 -4.48
C VAL A 102 11.89 0.72 -4.19
N ASP A 103 12.01 -0.33 -5.00
CA ASP A 103 11.45 -1.63 -4.65
C ASP A 103 12.29 -2.33 -3.58
N ASN A 104 11.64 -3.09 -2.71
CA ASN A 104 12.33 -3.89 -1.69
C ASN A 104 11.77 -5.29 -1.47
N GLN A 105 10.62 -5.60 -2.07
CA GLN A 105 9.96 -6.88 -1.88
C GLN A 105 9.07 -7.21 -3.08
N VAL A 106 9.12 -8.46 -3.52
CA VAL A 106 8.18 -9.04 -4.48
C VAL A 106 7.50 -10.23 -3.80
N ALA A 107 6.19 -10.37 -3.99
CA ALA A 107 5.44 -11.47 -3.39
C ALA A 107 4.21 -11.83 -4.22
N TRP A 108 3.67 -13.02 -3.98
CA TRP A 108 2.30 -13.34 -4.36
C TRP A 108 1.36 -12.75 -3.32
N LEU A 109 0.37 -12.00 -3.80
CA LEU A 109 -0.68 -11.44 -2.95
C LEU A 109 -1.85 -12.42 -2.84
N ASP A 110 -2.01 -13.29 -3.83
CA ASP A 110 -2.80 -14.52 -3.80
C ASP A 110 -2.43 -15.41 -5.02
N ASP A 111 -3.24 -16.43 -5.33
CA ASP A 111 -3.04 -17.36 -6.45
C ASP A 111 -2.95 -16.70 -7.84
N GLY A 112 -3.50 -15.49 -8.01
CA GLY A 112 -3.59 -14.82 -9.31
C GLY A 112 -2.73 -13.56 -9.44
N TRP A 113 -2.32 -12.97 -8.33
CA TRP A 113 -1.72 -11.63 -8.30
C TRP A 113 -0.29 -11.63 -7.78
N ARG A 114 0.64 -11.16 -8.60
CA ARG A 114 2.00 -10.82 -8.17
C ARG A 114 2.04 -9.34 -7.79
N GLY A 115 2.69 -9.02 -6.68
CA GLY A 115 2.90 -7.66 -6.19
C GLY A 115 4.38 -7.30 -6.08
N LEU A 116 4.71 -6.05 -6.42
CA LEU A 116 5.99 -5.42 -6.15
C LEU A 116 5.79 -4.25 -5.19
N ARG A 117 6.54 -4.26 -4.08
CA ARG A 117 6.47 -3.25 -3.03
C ARG A 117 7.51 -2.17 -3.26
N PHE A 118 7.05 -0.92 -3.23
CA PHE A 118 7.87 0.27 -3.26
C PHE A 118 7.83 1.01 -1.92
N VAL A 119 8.96 1.60 -1.56
CA VAL A 119 9.12 2.48 -0.41
C VAL A 119 9.88 3.74 -0.81
N VAL A 120 9.74 4.80 -0.01
CA VAL A 120 10.59 5.98 -0.13
C VAL A 120 11.99 5.64 0.43
N ARG A 121 13.04 5.92 -0.36
CA ARG A 121 14.44 5.78 0.09
C ARG A 121 14.63 6.53 1.39
N THR A 122 15.32 5.93 2.37
CA THR A 122 15.54 6.54 3.69
C THR A 122 16.06 7.98 3.61
N GLN A 123 17.04 8.23 2.73
CA GLN A 123 17.63 9.56 2.52
C GLN A 123 16.69 10.58 1.86
N ASN A 124 15.61 10.12 1.22
CA ASN A 124 14.64 10.99 0.51
C ASN A 124 13.39 11.28 1.36
N ARG A 125 13.26 10.68 2.56
CA ARG A 125 12.04 10.78 3.37
C ARG A 125 11.77 12.18 3.89
N GLU A 126 12.81 12.95 4.17
CA GLU A 126 12.68 14.34 4.65
C GLU A 126 12.13 15.27 3.57
N ALA A 127 12.54 15.07 2.32
CA ALA A 127 12.03 15.82 1.17
C ALA A 127 10.71 15.26 0.61
N TRP A 128 10.23 14.12 1.12
CA TRP A 128 8.96 13.54 0.71
C TRP A 128 7.82 14.33 1.35
N PRO A 129 6.78 14.73 0.58
CA PRO A 129 5.71 15.56 1.12
C PRO A 129 5.10 14.90 2.36
N GLU A 130 5.18 15.61 3.49
CA GLU A 130 4.59 15.13 4.73
C GLU A 130 3.08 15.11 4.57
N ARG A 131 2.50 13.93 4.73
CA ARG A 131 1.06 13.73 4.79
C ARG A 131 0.75 13.32 6.22
N THR A 132 0.25 14.26 7.03
CA THR A 132 -0.02 14.00 8.44
C THR A 132 -1.17 13.02 8.57
N VAL A 133 -0.91 11.87 9.18
CA VAL A 133 -1.95 11.01 9.71
C VAL A 133 -2.27 11.51 11.11
N VAL A 134 -3.43 12.13 11.29
CA VAL A 134 -3.94 12.40 12.63
C VAL A 134 -4.44 11.09 13.21
N HIS A 135 -3.58 10.37 13.93
CA HIS A 135 -4.03 9.27 14.78
C HIS A 135 -4.86 9.89 15.91
N SER A 136 -6.18 9.79 15.82
CA SER A 136 -7.08 10.19 16.89
C SER A 136 -6.80 9.32 18.12
N GLN A 137 -5.93 9.79 19.00
CA GLN A 137 -5.85 9.30 20.37
C GLN A 137 -7.10 9.76 21.12
N TYR A 138 -8.18 8.99 21.01
CA TYR A 138 -9.28 9.12 21.96
C TYR A 138 -9.16 8.05 23.06
N SER A 139 -8.61 8.54 24.18
CA SER A 139 -8.86 8.19 25.58
C SER A 139 -8.54 6.77 26.09
N LYS A 140 -7.31 6.62 26.61
CA LYS A 140 -7.16 6.14 27.99
C LYS A 140 -7.62 7.28 28.89
N ASP A 141 -8.84 7.22 29.40
CA ASP A 141 -9.29 7.90 30.63
C ASP A 141 -10.76 7.50 30.88
N LEU A 142 -10.96 6.29 31.40
CA LEU A 142 -12.01 6.05 32.38
C LEU A 142 -11.29 5.68 33.67
N GLY A 143 -11.23 6.68 34.56
CA GLY A 143 -10.48 6.67 35.78
C GLY A 143 -10.92 5.58 36.75
N SER A 144 -9.92 5.09 37.48
CA SER A 144 -10.13 4.57 38.83
C SER A 144 -10.43 5.74 39.78
N LYS A 145 -11.22 5.43 40.82
CA LYS A 145 -11.67 6.23 41.98
C LYS A 145 -13.06 6.88 41.85
N SER A 146 -14.07 6.20 42.37
CA SER A 146 -14.48 6.32 43.78
C SER A 146 -15.22 5.07 44.24
#